data_AF-A0AAF0UUI9-F1
#
_entry.id   AF-A0AAF0UUI9-F1
#
_cell.length_a   1.000
_cell.length_b   1.000
_cell.length_c   1.000
_cell.angle_alpha   90.00
_cell.angle_beta   90.00
_cell.angle_gamma   90.00
#
_symmetry.space_group_name_H-M   'P 1'
#
loop_
_entity.id
_entity.type
_entity.pdbx_description
1 polymer ?
#
loop_
_entity_poly.entity_id
_entity_poly.type
_entity_poly.pdbx_seq_one_letter_code
_entity_poly.pdbx_strand_id
1 'polypeptide(L)'
;MDVVISTVGHSLLADQLNIIAAINEARNVKRFFPSEFGNDVDRLHTVEPAKTTFNTKVQIRRAVEAEGIPFTYVVNFYCADFFLPNLAQPGHVVGPSAGPPKDKVIILGDGNAKEAMFPLNMALSISYPAFVKGEQTNFEIDPSFGVEASQVYPDVKYTPVDEILNHYV
;
A
#
# COMPACT_ATOMS: atom_id res chain seq x y z
N MET A 1 4.77 8.80 -24.95
CA MET A 1 5.64 8.13 -23.96
C MET A 1 5.26 6.67 -23.93
N ASP A 2 6.22 5.76 -23.77
CA ASP A 2 5.92 4.31 -23.74
C ASP A 2 5.31 3.86 -22.41
N VAL A 3 5.67 4.49 -21.30
CA VAL A 3 5.22 4.12 -19.96
C VAL A 3 4.75 5.37 -19.21
N VAL A 4 3.67 5.24 -18.44
CA VAL A 4 3.17 6.28 -17.53
C VAL A 4 3.13 5.72 -16.11
N ILE A 5 3.70 6.45 -15.15
CA ILE A 5 3.70 6.10 -13.72
C ILE A 5 3.08 7.24 -12.94
N SER A 6 1.99 6.95 -12.22
CA SER A 6 1.30 7.90 -11.35
C SER A 6 1.73 7.66 -9.90
N THR A 7 2.26 8.69 -9.25
CA THR A 7 2.64 8.68 -7.82
C THR A 7 1.85 9.72 -7.03
N VAL A 8 0.65 10.08 -7.51
CA VAL A 8 -0.19 11.10 -6.88
C VAL A 8 -0.59 10.69 -5.46
N GLY A 9 -0.62 11.67 -4.54
CA GLY A 9 -0.99 11.44 -3.15
C GLY A 9 -2.49 11.17 -2.97
N HIS A 10 -2.87 10.80 -1.74
CA HIS A 10 -4.26 10.44 -1.40
C HIS A 10 -5.32 11.46 -1.82
N SER A 11 -5.06 12.76 -1.68
CA SER A 11 -6.00 13.83 -2.07
C SER A 11 -6.27 13.91 -3.57
N LEU A 12 -5.45 13.28 -4.41
CA LEU A 12 -5.52 13.36 -5.87
C LEU A 12 -5.79 11.99 -6.51
N LEU A 13 -6.14 10.95 -5.73
CA LEU A 13 -6.36 9.61 -6.27
C LEU A 13 -7.47 9.56 -7.32
N ALA A 14 -8.54 10.33 -7.12
CA ALA A 14 -9.66 10.42 -8.06
C ALA A 14 -9.27 11.08 -9.39
N ASP A 15 -8.29 11.99 -9.37
CA ASP A 15 -7.82 12.69 -10.57
C ASP A 15 -7.08 11.76 -11.54
N GLN A 16 -6.74 10.54 -11.13
CA GLN A 16 -6.19 9.52 -12.02
C GLN A 16 -7.16 9.13 -13.14
N LEU A 17 -8.46 9.39 -13.02
CA LEU A 17 -9.41 9.27 -14.13
C LEU A 17 -9.04 10.17 -15.32
N ASN A 18 -8.49 11.36 -15.05
CA ASN A 18 -8.00 12.25 -16.10
C ASN A 18 -6.75 11.68 -16.79
N ILE A 19 -5.88 11.01 -16.02
CA ILE A 19 -4.69 10.34 -16.56
C ILE A 19 -5.12 9.18 -17.46
N ILE A 20 -6.10 8.38 -17.02
CA ILE A 20 -6.66 7.27 -17.78
C ILE A 20 -7.26 7.78 -19.10
N ALA A 21 -8.07 8.84 -19.06
CA ALA A 21 -8.65 9.45 -20.25
C ALA A 21 -7.56 9.91 -21.24
N ALA A 22 -6.51 10.58 -20.75
CA ALA A 22 -5.40 11.04 -21.59
C ALA A 22 -4.59 9.89 -22.20
N ILE A 23 -4.36 8.80 -21.45
CA ILE A 23 -3.72 7.58 -21.96
C ILE A 23 -4.56 6.97 -23.09
N ASN A 24 -5.87 6.87 -22.86
CA ASN A 24 -6.81 6.31 -23.82
C ASN A 24 -6.87 7.15 -25.10
N GLU A 25 -6.79 8.48 -25.00
CA GLU A 25 -6.73 9.38 -26.16
C GLU A 25 -5.41 9.24 -26.93
N ALA A 26 -4.28 9.16 -26.23
CA ALA A 26 -2.96 9.12 -26.85
C ALA A 26 -2.66 7.82 -27.61
N ARG A 27 -3.30 6.70 -27.23
CA ARG A 27 -3.21 5.37 -27.89
C ARG A 27 -1.79 4.82 -28.10
N ASN A 28 -0.77 5.38 -27.45
CA ASN A 28 0.64 5.01 -27.65
C ASN A 28 1.35 4.55 -26.36
N VAL A 29 0.63 4.48 -25.24
CA VAL A 29 1.17 4.01 -23.96
C VAL A 29 1.15 2.48 -23.92
N LYS A 30 2.30 1.88 -23.65
CA LYS A 30 2.52 0.44 -23.57
C LYS A 30 2.36 -0.12 -22.16
N ARG A 31 2.42 0.74 -21.13
CA ARG A 31 2.16 0.35 -19.74
C ARG A 31 1.77 1.54 -18.87
N PHE A 32 0.74 1.36 -18.03
CA PHE A 32 0.36 2.29 -16.97
C PHE A 32 0.57 1.69 -15.57
N PHE A 33 1.15 2.47 -14.68
CA PHE A 33 1.27 2.18 -13.25
C PHE A 33 0.46 3.21 -12.46
N PRO A 34 -0.77 2.89 -12.02
CA PRO A 34 -1.53 3.78 -11.15
C PRO A 34 -0.87 3.90 -9.76
N SER A 35 -1.28 4.92 -8.99
CA SER A 35 -0.79 5.21 -7.64
C SER A 35 -1.30 4.18 -6.63
N GLU A 36 -0.72 2.98 -6.68
CA GLU A 36 -1.08 1.82 -5.87
C GLU A 36 -0.22 1.72 -4.61
N PHE A 37 1.11 1.71 -4.77
CA PHE A 37 2.19 1.72 -3.76
C PHE A 37 1.76 1.58 -2.29
N GLY A 38 1.19 0.42 -1.97
CA GLY A 38 0.86 0.05 -0.61
C GLY A 38 0.11 -1.27 -0.58
N ASN A 39 -1.00 -1.26 0.15
CA ASN A 39 -1.92 -2.36 0.37
C ASN A 39 -2.61 -2.88 -0.91
N ASP A 40 -2.80 -4.20 -1.04
CA ASP A 40 -3.60 -4.76 -2.14
C ASP A 40 -5.10 -4.56 -1.89
N VAL A 41 -5.66 -3.53 -2.53
CA VAL A 41 -7.05 -3.11 -2.27
C VAL A 41 -8.12 -4.12 -2.68
N ASP A 42 -7.77 -5.15 -3.45
CA ASP A 42 -8.69 -6.22 -3.85
C ASP A 42 -8.66 -7.45 -2.91
N ARG A 43 -7.69 -7.52 -1.99
CA ARG A 43 -7.50 -8.69 -1.10
C ARG A 43 -7.67 -8.40 0.38
N LEU A 44 -7.91 -7.13 0.75
CA LEU A 44 -7.99 -6.71 2.15
C LEU A 44 -9.42 -6.58 2.64
N HIS A 45 -9.66 -7.05 3.86
CA HIS A 45 -10.93 -6.92 4.58
C HIS A 45 -10.85 -5.77 5.57
N THR A 46 -10.63 -4.57 5.03
CA THR A 46 -10.47 -3.37 5.84
C THR A 46 -11.80 -2.83 6.37
N VAL A 47 -11.71 -2.14 7.51
CA VAL A 47 -12.82 -1.45 8.15
C VAL A 47 -12.75 0.06 7.86
N GLU A 48 -13.82 0.78 8.14
CA GLU A 48 -13.79 2.25 8.01
C GLU A 48 -12.79 2.88 9.00
N PRO A 49 -12.11 3.99 8.62
CA PRO A 49 -12.24 4.73 7.35
C PRO A 49 -11.35 4.24 6.19
N ALA A 50 -10.48 3.25 6.41
CA ALA A 50 -9.58 2.75 5.36
C ALA A 50 -10.34 2.16 4.16
N LYS A 51 -11.44 1.46 4.43
CA LYS A 51 -12.30 0.89 3.39
C LYS A 51 -12.76 1.94 2.37
N THR A 52 -13.25 3.09 2.83
CA THR A 52 -13.63 4.20 1.93
C THR A 52 -12.45 4.69 1.10
N THR A 53 -11.27 4.83 1.70
CA THR A 53 -10.06 5.30 1.00
C THR A 53 -9.59 4.29 -0.06
N PHE A 54 -9.61 2.99 0.26
CA PHE A 54 -9.25 1.94 -0.68
C PHE A 54 -10.28 1.76 -1.79
N ASN A 55 -11.55 2.08 -1.55
CA ASN A 55 -12.58 2.03 -2.59
C ASN A 55 -12.26 2.96 -3.78
N THR A 56 -11.64 4.12 -3.55
CA THR A 56 -11.19 4.97 -4.66
C THR A 56 -10.15 4.26 -5.52
N LYS A 57 -9.19 3.55 -4.93
CA LYS A 57 -8.19 2.76 -5.68
C LYS A 57 -8.84 1.60 -6.44
N VAL A 58 -9.79 0.89 -5.82
CA VAL A 58 -10.58 -0.14 -6.50
C VAL A 58 -11.28 0.43 -7.74
N GLN A 59 -11.91 1.60 -7.62
CA GLN A 59 -12.55 2.27 -8.75
C GLN A 59 -11.55 2.63 -9.86
N ILE A 60 -10.35 3.10 -9.50
CA ILE A 60 -9.28 3.36 -10.48
C ILE A 60 -8.84 2.05 -11.17
N ARG A 61 -8.65 0.94 -10.44
CA ARG A 61 -8.32 -0.37 -11.05
C ARG A 61 -9.37 -0.78 -12.08
N ARG A 62 -10.65 -0.73 -11.71
CA ARG A 62 -11.75 -1.09 -12.63
C ARG A 62 -11.83 -0.16 -13.85
N ALA A 63 -11.54 1.13 -13.68
CA ALA A 63 -11.48 2.07 -14.81
C ALA A 63 -10.32 1.75 -15.77
N VAL A 64 -9.13 1.44 -15.25
CA VAL A 64 -7.97 1.04 -16.07
C VAL A 64 -8.28 -0.23 -16.86
N GLU A 65 -8.85 -1.23 -16.20
CA GLU A 65 -9.23 -2.50 -16.81
C GLU A 65 -10.30 -2.33 -17.90
N ALA A 66 -11.34 -1.53 -17.63
CA ALA A 66 -12.44 -1.31 -18.57
C ALA A 66 -11.99 -0.62 -19.87
N GLU A 67 -10.97 0.25 -19.80
CA GLU A 67 -10.38 0.92 -20.96
C GLU A 67 -9.40 0.02 -21.74
N GLY A 68 -9.10 -1.18 -21.25
CA GLY A 68 -8.17 -2.11 -21.90
C GLY A 68 -6.72 -1.59 -21.95
N ILE A 69 -6.36 -0.64 -21.08
CA ILE A 69 -5.02 -0.08 -21.00
C ILE A 69 -4.07 -1.14 -20.44
N PRO A 70 -2.92 -1.44 -21.06
CA PRO A 70 -1.95 -2.33 -20.44
C PRO A 70 -1.46 -1.76 -19.11
N PHE A 71 -1.57 -2.50 -18.01
CA PHE A 71 -1.30 -1.96 -16.66
C PHE A 71 -0.43 -2.86 -15.79
N THR A 72 0.07 -2.31 -14.68
CA THR A 72 0.69 -3.07 -13.59
C THR A 72 0.38 -2.39 -12.26
N TYR A 73 -0.22 -3.14 -11.33
CA TYR A 73 -0.42 -2.68 -9.95
C TYR A 73 0.80 -3.06 -9.11
N VAL A 74 1.40 -2.06 -8.47
CA VAL A 74 2.56 -2.28 -7.58
C VAL A 74 2.06 -2.26 -6.14
N VAL A 75 1.95 -3.46 -5.56
CA VAL A 75 1.60 -3.67 -4.15
C VAL A 75 2.90 -3.91 -3.38
N ASN A 76 3.34 -2.91 -2.61
CA ASN A 76 4.59 -2.97 -1.82
C ASN A 76 4.34 -2.89 -0.31
N PHE A 77 3.07 -2.95 0.13
CA PHE A 77 2.65 -2.95 1.52
C PHE A 77 3.20 -1.77 2.35
N TYR A 78 4.14 -2.03 3.27
CA TYR A 78 4.67 -1.04 4.20
C TYR A 78 6.06 -0.56 3.74
N CYS A 79 6.18 0.75 3.51
CA CYS A 79 7.46 1.39 3.22
C CYS A 79 8.40 1.31 4.44
N ALA A 80 9.53 0.63 4.31
CA ALA A 80 10.50 0.41 5.38
C ALA A 80 10.92 1.72 6.07
N ASP A 81 11.30 2.74 5.30
CA ASP A 81 11.77 4.03 5.82
C ASP A 81 10.67 4.84 6.54
N PHE A 82 9.40 4.53 6.30
CA PHE A 82 8.27 5.20 6.94
C PHE A 82 7.79 4.45 8.20
N PHE A 83 7.73 3.11 8.14
CA PHE A 83 7.09 2.31 9.17
C PHE A 83 8.06 1.61 10.14
N LEU A 84 9.27 1.23 9.70
CA LEU A 84 10.23 0.57 10.60
C LEU A 84 10.75 1.49 11.72
N PRO A 85 11.06 2.78 11.48
CA PRO A 85 11.59 3.64 12.54
C PRO A 85 10.68 3.76 13.77
N ASN A 86 9.38 3.51 13.64
CA ASN A 86 8.43 3.53 14.75
C ASN A 86 7.66 2.21 14.94
N LEU A 87 8.09 1.12 14.28
CA LEU A 87 7.41 -0.18 14.29
C LEU A 87 5.90 -0.11 13.98
N ALA A 88 5.52 0.77 13.05
CA ALA A 88 4.14 1.07 12.67
C ALA A 88 3.22 1.44 13.85
N GLN A 89 3.76 2.01 14.92
CA GLN A 89 2.99 2.34 16.11
C GLN A 89 2.08 3.56 15.91
N PRO A 90 0.78 3.48 16.21
CA PRO A 90 -0.12 4.61 16.09
C PRO A 90 0.17 5.68 17.15
N GLY A 91 0.28 6.96 16.76
CA GLY A 91 0.37 8.09 17.68
C GLY A 91 1.79 8.50 18.10
N HIS A 92 2.82 7.74 17.75
CA HIS A 92 4.13 8.36 17.50
C HIS A 92 4.01 9.09 16.16
N VAL A 93 4.55 10.31 16.09
CA VAL A 93 4.50 11.12 14.86
C VAL A 93 4.87 10.21 13.69
N VAL A 94 3.94 10.04 12.75
CA VAL A 94 4.21 9.38 11.48
C VAL A 94 5.24 10.25 10.76
N GLY A 95 6.50 9.96 11.02
CA GLY A 95 7.63 10.81 10.67
C GLY A 95 8.92 10.31 11.36
N PRO A 96 10.09 10.63 10.79
CA PRO A 96 11.38 10.02 11.12
C PRO A 96 11.95 10.33 12.52
N SER A 97 11.21 11.03 13.38
CA SER A 97 11.79 11.73 14.54
C SER A 97 11.54 11.08 15.90
N ALA A 98 10.83 9.96 15.96
CA ALA A 98 10.73 9.17 17.19
C ALA A 98 11.15 7.76 16.84
N GLY A 99 12.38 7.37 17.20
CA GLY A 99 12.86 6.00 17.02
C GLY A 99 11.94 4.97 17.68
N PRO A 100 12.23 3.67 17.54
CA PRO A 100 11.28 2.64 17.97
C PRO A 100 10.99 2.79 19.46
N PRO A 101 9.74 2.50 19.89
CA PRO A 101 9.41 2.54 21.31
C PRO A 101 10.36 1.62 22.09
N LYS A 102 11.04 2.17 23.11
CA LYS A 102 11.99 1.43 23.93
C LYS A 102 11.35 0.74 25.13
N ASP A 103 10.23 1.29 25.61
CA ASP A 103 9.62 0.88 26.87
C ASP A 103 8.31 0.09 26.69
N LYS A 104 7.50 0.43 25.68
CA LYS A 104 6.20 -0.23 25.43
C LYS A 104 5.87 -0.29 23.94
N VAL A 105 5.29 -1.40 23.51
CA VAL A 105 4.65 -1.54 22.20
C VAL A 105 3.15 -1.73 22.41
N ILE A 106 2.34 -1.08 21.60
CA ILE A 106 0.88 -1.27 21.57
C ILE A 106 0.60 -2.36 20.55
N ILE A 107 0.14 -3.52 21.04
CA ILE A 107 -0.50 -4.54 20.20
C ILE A 107 -1.93 -4.06 19.98
N LEU A 108 -2.29 -3.88 18.71
CA LEU A 108 -3.64 -3.44 18.37
C LEU A 108 -4.62 -4.57 18.71
N GLY A 109 -5.61 -4.26 19.55
CA GLY A 109 -6.62 -5.22 20.04
C GLY A 109 -7.68 -5.59 19.00
N ASP A 110 -8.81 -6.14 19.45
CA ASP A 110 -9.95 -6.77 18.75
C ASP A 110 -10.63 -6.02 17.57
N GLY A 111 -10.10 -4.89 17.10
CA GLY A 111 -10.62 -4.17 15.93
C GLY A 111 -11.68 -3.12 16.23
N ASN A 112 -11.90 -2.72 17.49
CA ASN A 112 -12.78 -1.62 17.86
C ASN A 112 -12.20 -0.23 17.51
N ALA A 113 -12.01 0.04 16.21
CA ALA A 113 -11.51 1.33 15.70
C ALA A 113 -12.53 2.49 15.75
N LYS A 114 -13.79 2.20 16.12
CA LYS A 114 -14.93 3.15 16.04
C LYS A 114 -14.83 4.35 16.99
N GLU A 115 -13.97 4.29 18.01
CA GLU A 115 -13.86 5.35 19.03
C GLU A 115 -12.63 6.26 18.86
N ALA A 116 -11.72 5.95 17.93
CA ALA A 116 -10.54 6.76 17.70
C ALA A 116 -10.82 7.94 16.75
N MET A 117 -10.15 9.08 16.97
CA MET A 117 -10.19 10.22 16.06
C MET A 117 -9.15 10.09 14.94
N PHE A 118 -9.33 10.84 13.85
CA PHE A 118 -8.31 10.98 12.81
C PHE A 118 -7.05 11.68 13.39
N PRO A 119 -5.81 11.27 13.04
CA PRO A 119 -5.43 10.21 12.09
C PRO A 119 -5.35 8.79 12.69
N LEU A 120 -5.56 8.64 13.99
CA LEU A 120 -5.38 7.37 14.72
C LEU A 120 -6.34 6.27 14.21
N ASN A 121 -7.61 6.58 13.97
CA ASN A 121 -8.57 5.61 13.44
C ASN A 121 -8.18 5.04 12.07
N MET A 122 -7.61 5.86 11.18
CA MET A 122 -7.09 5.45 9.89
C MET A 122 -5.95 4.45 10.06
N ALA A 123 -4.94 4.81 10.88
CA ALA A 123 -3.82 3.93 11.17
C ALA A 123 -4.28 2.57 11.74
N LEU A 124 -5.22 2.58 12.68
CA LEU A 124 -5.78 1.37 13.29
C LEU A 124 -6.54 0.50 12.28
N SER A 125 -7.36 1.11 11.42
CA SER A 125 -8.15 0.39 10.41
C SER A 125 -7.31 -0.32 9.33
N ILE A 126 -6.06 0.11 9.12
CA ILE A 126 -5.08 -0.54 8.24
C ILE A 126 -4.21 -1.55 9.01
N SER A 127 -3.74 -1.15 10.19
CA SER A 127 -2.76 -1.92 10.96
C SER A 127 -3.36 -3.18 11.58
N TYR A 128 -4.64 -3.15 11.99
CA TYR A 128 -5.29 -4.32 12.59
C TYR A 128 -5.41 -5.50 11.60
N PRO A 129 -5.97 -5.35 10.39
CA PRO A 129 -5.99 -6.44 9.40
C PRO A 129 -4.59 -6.93 9.02
N ALA A 130 -3.63 -6.00 8.90
CA ALA A 130 -2.26 -6.36 8.54
C ALA A 130 -1.53 -7.16 9.62
N PHE A 131 -1.48 -6.66 10.86
CA PHE A 131 -0.63 -7.25 11.91
C PHE A 131 -1.35 -8.29 12.77
N VAL A 132 -2.66 -8.19 12.96
CA VAL A 132 -3.42 -9.12 13.81
C VAL A 132 -4.00 -10.27 12.99
N LYS A 133 -4.54 -9.98 11.81
CA LYS A 133 -5.12 -11.00 10.92
C LYS A 133 -4.13 -11.55 9.88
N GLY A 134 -2.99 -10.88 9.68
CA GLY A 134 -1.98 -11.32 8.72
C GLY A 134 -2.41 -11.18 7.26
N GLU A 135 -3.37 -10.31 6.92
CA GLU A 135 -3.99 -10.27 5.58
C GLU A 135 -3.03 -9.89 4.43
N GLN A 136 -1.84 -9.39 4.74
CA GLN A 136 -0.81 -9.08 3.74
C GLN A 136 0.09 -10.28 3.42
N THR A 137 0.15 -11.29 4.28
CA THR A 137 1.10 -12.41 4.19
C THR A 137 0.41 -13.77 4.24
N ASN A 138 -0.92 -13.82 4.33
CA ASN A 138 -1.70 -15.05 4.49
C ASN A 138 -2.20 -15.64 3.16
N PHE A 139 -1.60 -15.24 2.03
CA PHE A 139 -1.94 -15.73 0.70
C PHE A 139 -0.70 -15.96 -0.14
N GLU A 140 -0.81 -16.87 -1.11
CA GLU A 140 0.21 -17.07 -2.14
C GLU A 140 -0.11 -16.23 -3.37
N ILE A 141 0.94 -15.74 -4.05
CA ILE A 141 0.79 -15.02 -5.29
C ILE A 141 0.47 -16.02 -6.40
N ASP A 142 -0.75 -15.95 -6.94
CA ASP A 142 -1.11 -16.72 -8.12
C ASP A 142 -0.27 -16.24 -9.32
N PRO A 143 0.56 -17.10 -9.92
CA PRO A 143 1.46 -16.73 -11.02
C PRO A 143 0.71 -16.31 -12.30
N SER A 144 -0.59 -16.63 -12.41
CA SER A 144 -1.42 -16.15 -13.52
C SER A 144 -1.77 -14.65 -13.41
N PHE A 145 -1.63 -14.08 -12.20
CA PHE A 145 -2.04 -12.70 -11.92
C PHE A 145 -0.90 -11.81 -11.43
N GLY A 146 0.11 -12.36 -10.76
CA GLY A 146 1.19 -11.58 -10.17
C GLY A 146 2.48 -12.36 -10.03
N VAL A 147 3.55 -11.64 -9.67
CA VAL A 147 4.87 -12.20 -9.43
C VAL A 147 5.60 -11.31 -8.42
N GLU A 148 6.46 -11.89 -7.59
CA GLU A 148 7.30 -11.11 -6.70
C GLU A 148 8.35 -10.32 -7.48
N ALA A 149 8.62 -9.09 -7.04
CA ALA A 149 9.61 -8.23 -7.70
C ALA A 149 11.01 -8.87 -7.73
N SER A 150 11.41 -9.61 -6.68
CA SER A 150 12.69 -10.30 -6.60
C SER A 150 12.87 -11.40 -7.64
N GLN A 151 11.77 -12.00 -8.11
CA GLN A 151 11.81 -13.01 -9.18
C GLN A 151 11.96 -12.36 -10.56
N VAL A 152 11.41 -11.15 -10.75
CA VAL A 152 11.52 -10.40 -12.00
C VAL A 152 12.87 -9.68 -12.13
N TYR A 153 13.42 -9.21 -11.01
CA TYR A 153 14.67 -8.46 -10.95
C TYR A 153 15.69 -9.13 -10.01
N PRO A 154 16.16 -10.35 -10.32
CA PRO A 154 17.03 -11.12 -9.43
C PRO A 154 18.38 -10.46 -9.17
N ASP A 155 18.83 -9.59 -10.06
CA ASP A 155 20.09 -8.86 -9.95
C ASP A 155 20.02 -7.66 -8.97
N VAL A 156 18.81 -7.27 -8.55
CA VAL A 156 18.64 -6.22 -7.56
C VAL A 156 18.98 -6.78 -6.17
N LYS A 157 19.83 -6.08 -5.43
CA LYS A 157 20.12 -6.42 -4.04
C LYS A 157 18.92 -6.04 -3.16
N TYR A 158 18.13 -7.03 -2.78
CA TYR A 158 17.08 -6.87 -1.76
C TYR A 158 17.69 -7.03 -0.37
N THR A 159 17.20 -6.22 0.58
CA THR A 159 17.57 -6.35 2.00
C THR A 159 16.36 -6.93 2.75
N PRO A 160 16.49 -8.14 3.33
CA PRO A 160 15.46 -8.72 4.16
C PRO A 160 15.11 -7.85 5.38
N VAL A 161 13.86 -7.88 5.82
CA VAL A 161 13.39 -7.04 6.94
C VAL A 161 14.09 -7.41 8.25
N ASP A 162 14.39 -8.70 8.47
CA ASP A 162 15.15 -9.18 9.63
C ASP A 162 16.56 -8.59 9.70
N GLU A 163 17.23 -8.43 8.56
CA GLU A 163 18.53 -7.74 8.52
C GLU A 163 18.40 -6.27 8.95
N ILE A 164 17.33 -5.58 8.54
CA ILE A 164 17.07 -4.19 8.97
C ILE A 164 16.75 -4.12 10.45
N LEU A 165 15.95 -5.06 10.97
CA LEU A 165 15.54 -5.09 12.38
C LEU A 165 16.71 -5.34 13.33
N ASN A 166 17.77 -6.03 12.89
CA ASN A 166 18.99 -6.23 13.67
C ASN A 166 19.68 -4.92 14.09
N HIS A 167 19.40 -3.79 13.43
CA HIS A 167 19.95 -2.49 13.83
C HIS A 167 19.31 -1.91 15.10
N TYR A 168 18.19 -2.47 15.56
CA TYR A 168 17.40 -1.96 16.68
C TYR A 168 17.46 -2.83 17.94
N VAL A 169 18.17 -3.97 17.90
CA VAL A 169 18.34 -4.94 19.00
C VAL A 169 19.73 -4.90 19.59
#